data_AF-A0A9W9FHH4-F1
#
_entry.id   AF-A0A9W9FHH4-F1
#
_cell.length_a   1.000
_cell.length_b   1.000
_cell.length_c   1.000
_cell.angle_alpha   90.00
_cell.angle_beta   90.00
_cell.angle_gamma   90.00
#
_symmetry.space_group_name_H-M   'P 1'
#
loop_
_entity.id
_entity.type
_entity.pdbx_description
1 polymer ?
#
loop_
_entity_poly.entity_id
_entity_poly.type
_entity_poly.pdbx_seq_one_letter_code
_entity_poly.pdbx_strand_id
1 'polypeptide(L)'
;MQLFDIDAIDDEALVELCHQAEKKGGMIEGHLHGNRIIKISDQVAVKYGLVQESEAKTQEFAFNHVDRGVVHIPKVYRYIKSRQSGYLQGYIFMDCIQGQNLKDVDLDLHPDIPLLQHGSQAQLGIATPSGYIYGDDGARQSFNSIEDMNGYMNKRIDHINAHMKGNLKLDLQHDSIDLTPYPLVLCHGNPARRNMILKSDGSIALVDWGYSGFYPRFFELAILTCCLPWDKPFGKPVISELERLLSLSDQEMQYMKLTTYVRGANLKWSLDSCEPERDPLEEHLQYIQSTDPKRYEKLMADRMARAPTTTAT
;
A
#
# COMPACT_ATOMS: atom_id res chain seq x y z
N MET A 1 25.42 22.62 -3.50
CA MET A 1 25.37 21.17 -3.78
C MET A 1 24.42 21.01 -4.95
N GLN A 2 24.88 20.46 -6.07
CA GLN A 2 24.15 20.45 -7.35
C GLN A 2 22.80 19.74 -7.20
N LEU A 3 21.72 20.38 -7.65
CA LEU A 3 20.50 19.66 -8.01
C LEU A 3 20.93 18.62 -9.06
N PHE A 4 20.72 17.34 -8.75
CA PHE A 4 20.76 16.31 -9.79
C PHE A 4 19.53 16.53 -10.66
N ASP A 5 19.73 16.87 -11.92
CA ASP A 5 18.66 16.84 -12.90
C ASP A 5 18.34 15.38 -13.22
N ILE A 6 17.51 14.76 -12.37
CA ILE A 6 17.11 13.35 -12.48
C ILE A 6 16.50 13.04 -13.85
N ASP A 7 15.91 14.04 -14.51
CA ASP A 7 15.29 13.89 -15.83
C ASP A 7 16.33 13.82 -16.96
N ALA A 8 17.52 14.41 -16.76
CA ALA A 8 18.59 14.43 -17.77
C ALA A 8 19.52 13.20 -17.73
N ILE A 9 19.47 12.39 -16.67
CA ILE A 9 20.33 11.22 -16.49
C ILE A 9 19.68 9.99 -17.15
N ASP A 10 20.46 9.11 -17.77
CA ASP A 10 19.94 7.85 -18.31
C ASP A 10 19.54 6.86 -17.21
N ASP A 11 18.58 5.97 -17.51
CA ASP A 11 18.03 5.00 -16.55
C ASP A 11 19.12 4.09 -15.96
N GLU A 12 20.11 3.72 -16.77
CA GLU A 12 21.17 2.79 -16.36
C GLU A 12 22.10 3.44 -15.34
N ALA A 13 22.52 4.68 -15.59
CA ALA A 13 23.31 5.47 -14.66
C ALA A 13 22.54 5.79 -13.36
N LEU A 14 21.23 6.03 -13.43
CA LEU A 14 20.40 6.23 -12.24
C LEU A 14 20.35 4.97 -11.36
N VAL A 15 20.21 3.79 -11.97
CA VAL A 15 20.19 2.51 -11.23
C VAL A 15 21.55 2.23 -10.60
N GLU A 16 22.65 2.44 -11.32
CA GLU A 16 24.00 2.28 -10.77
C GLU A 16 24.26 3.27 -9.61
N LEU A 17 23.81 4.53 -9.75
CA LEU A 17 23.86 5.52 -8.67
C LEU A 17 23.13 5.04 -7.42
N CYS A 18 21.95 4.44 -7.56
CA CYS A 18 21.19 3.86 -6.46
C CYS A 18 22.01 2.79 -5.72
N HIS A 19 22.60 1.84 -6.45
CA HIS A 19 23.37 0.76 -5.87
C HIS A 19 24.69 1.24 -5.22
N GLN A 20 25.31 2.27 -5.77
CA GLN A 20 26.49 2.89 -5.15
C GLN A 20 26.13 3.63 -3.85
N ALA A 21 25.02 4.37 -3.83
CA ALA A 21 24.53 5.05 -2.64
C ALA A 21 24.21 4.05 -1.51
N GLU A 22 23.56 2.93 -1.85
CA GLU A 22 23.30 1.85 -0.89
C GLU A 22 24.60 1.28 -0.30
N LYS A 23 25.59 0.94 -1.14
CA LYS A 23 26.90 0.42 -0.68
C LYS A 23 27.64 1.38 0.25
N LYS A 24 27.41 2.69 0.08
CA LYS A 24 27.99 3.75 0.93
C LYS A 24 27.20 4.00 2.22
N GLY A 25 26.18 3.20 2.52
CA GLY A 25 25.36 3.30 3.72
C GLY A 25 24.20 4.29 3.60
N GLY A 26 23.79 4.66 2.39
CA GLY A 26 22.66 5.57 2.15
C GLY A 26 21.27 4.97 2.39
N MET A 27 21.17 3.78 2.99
CA MET A 27 19.88 3.13 3.27
C MET A 27 19.13 3.91 4.37
N ILE A 28 17.93 4.39 4.05
CA ILE A 28 17.01 5.03 5.01
C ILE A 28 16.14 3.96 5.67
N GLU A 29 15.49 3.13 4.87
CA GLU A 29 14.52 2.14 5.34
C GLU A 29 14.41 0.97 4.35
N GLY A 30 14.00 -0.19 4.85
CA GLY A 30 13.71 -1.37 4.04
C GLY A 30 14.42 -2.63 4.54
N HIS A 31 14.09 -3.74 3.89
CA HIS A 31 14.69 -5.04 4.14
C HIS A 31 15.36 -5.57 2.88
N LEU A 32 16.29 -6.52 3.05
CA LEU A 32 17.03 -7.14 1.95
C LEU A 32 16.14 -7.72 0.83
N HIS A 33 14.91 -8.12 1.14
CA HIS A 33 13.98 -8.80 0.22
C HIS A 33 12.68 -8.02 -0.03
N GLY A 34 12.60 -6.75 0.39
CA GLY A 34 11.43 -5.89 0.19
C GLY A 34 11.77 -4.61 -0.55
N ASN A 35 10.82 -3.69 -0.59
CA ASN A 35 11.08 -2.34 -1.06
C ASN A 35 12.13 -1.67 -0.16
N ARG A 36 13.03 -0.92 -0.79
CA ARG A 36 14.12 -0.20 -0.14
C ARG A 36 13.98 1.29 -0.42
N ILE A 37 14.31 2.11 0.56
CA ILE A 37 14.37 3.55 0.46
C ILE A 37 15.82 3.97 0.70
N ILE A 38 16.45 4.55 -0.31
CA ILE A 38 17.83 5.05 -0.23
C ILE A 38 17.87 6.56 -0.42
N LYS A 39 18.77 7.21 0.30
CA LYS A 39 19.09 8.63 0.13
C LYS A 39 20.17 8.76 -0.94
N ILE A 40 19.86 9.48 -2.02
CA ILE A 40 20.85 9.84 -3.05
C ILE A 40 21.47 11.20 -2.74
N SER A 41 20.66 12.14 -2.23
CA SER A 41 21.11 13.45 -1.79
C SER A 41 20.21 13.97 -0.66
N ASP A 42 20.48 15.15 -0.11
CA ASP A 42 19.59 15.80 0.86
C ASP A 42 18.20 16.12 0.32
N GLN A 43 18.05 16.16 -1.01
CA GLN A 43 16.80 16.49 -1.69
C GLN A 43 16.14 15.29 -2.36
N VAL A 44 16.89 14.21 -2.66
CA VAL A 44 16.38 13.08 -3.45
C VAL A 44 16.54 11.79 -2.69
N ALA A 45 15.42 11.09 -2.51
CA ALA A 45 15.33 9.71 -2.07
C ALA A 45 14.81 8.85 -3.21
N VAL A 46 15.14 7.56 -3.17
CA VAL A 46 14.64 6.58 -4.14
C VAL A 46 14.03 5.41 -3.40
N LYS A 47 12.77 5.12 -3.72
CA LYS A 47 12.12 3.87 -3.35
C LYS A 47 12.24 2.89 -4.51
N TYR A 48 12.79 1.71 -4.30
CA TYR A 48 12.93 0.70 -5.36
C TYR A 48 12.68 -0.72 -4.87
N GLY A 49 12.28 -1.60 -5.78
CA GLY A 49 11.87 -2.98 -5.50
C GLY A 49 10.66 -3.38 -6.33
N LEU A 50 9.64 -3.96 -5.68
CA LEU A 50 8.33 -4.30 -6.28
C LEU A 50 7.40 -3.07 -6.40
N VAL A 51 7.97 -1.87 -6.44
CA VAL A 51 7.19 -0.63 -6.59
C VAL A 51 6.62 -0.52 -8.00
N GLN A 52 5.37 -0.11 -8.09
CA GLN A 52 4.62 -0.04 -9.34
C GLN A 52 4.51 1.40 -9.83
N GLU A 53 4.27 1.55 -11.13
CA GLU A 53 4.02 2.86 -11.75
C GLU A 53 2.77 3.54 -11.16
N SER A 54 1.78 2.75 -10.73
CA SER A 54 0.58 3.26 -10.05
C SER A 54 0.91 4.03 -8.77
N GLU A 55 1.86 3.54 -7.97
CA GLU A 55 2.31 4.24 -6.76
C GLU A 55 2.88 5.62 -7.09
N ALA A 56 3.71 5.71 -8.14
CA ALA A 56 4.25 6.99 -8.58
C ALA A 56 3.14 7.94 -9.07
N LYS A 57 2.19 7.43 -9.85
CA LYS A 57 1.07 8.21 -10.41
C LYS A 57 0.10 8.71 -9.35
N THR A 58 -0.24 7.90 -8.36
CA THR A 58 -1.14 8.32 -7.27
C THR A 58 -0.45 9.30 -6.33
N GLN A 59 0.86 9.13 -6.07
CA GLN A 59 1.64 10.12 -5.31
C GLN A 59 1.75 11.46 -6.07
N GLU A 60 2.00 11.44 -7.37
CA GLU A 60 2.00 12.64 -8.21
C GLU A 60 0.62 13.32 -8.24
N PHE A 61 -0.44 12.52 -8.37
CA PHE A 61 -1.80 13.03 -8.28
C PHE A 61 -2.05 13.71 -6.93
N ALA A 62 -1.65 13.08 -5.82
CA ALA A 62 -1.75 13.67 -4.49
C ALA A 62 -0.97 14.98 -4.39
N PHE A 63 0.28 15.02 -4.86
CA PHE A 63 1.12 16.22 -4.83
C PHE A 63 0.50 17.44 -5.51
N ASN A 64 -0.30 17.19 -6.55
CA ASN A 64 -0.94 18.23 -7.35
C ASN A 64 -2.32 18.66 -6.84
N HIS A 65 -3.02 17.81 -6.06
CA HIS A 65 -4.43 18.05 -5.69
C HIS A 65 -4.66 18.17 -4.18
N VAL A 66 -3.72 17.75 -3.34
CA VAL A 66 -3.81 17.85 -1.88
C VAL A 66 -3.33 19.22 -1.41
N ASP A 67 -4.07 19.84 -0.49
CA ASP A 67 -3.69 21.11 0.12
C ASP A 67 -2.38 20.96 0.91
N ARG A 68 -1.35 21.66 0.45
CA ARG A 68 -0.01 21.67 1.06
C ARG A 68 0.02 22.30 2.45
N GLY A 69 -1.01 23.08 2.81
CA GLY A 69 -1.20 23.60 4.15
C GLY A 69 -1.69 22.54 5.15
N VAL A 70 -2.28 21.44 4.66
CA VAL A 70 -2.76 20.32 5.50
C VAL A 70 -1.68 19.26 5.66
N VAL A 71 -1.05 18.85 4.55
CA VAL A 71 0.02 17.85 4.56
C VAL A 71 1.00 18.12 3.42
N HIS A 72 2.26 17.78 3.65
CA HIS A 72 3.26 17.76 2.60
C HIS A 72 3.28 16.40 1.90
N ILE A 73 3.13 16.39 0.57
CA ILE A 73 3.32 15.19 -0.25
C ILE A 73 4.70 15.31 -0.91
N PRO A 74 5.56 14.27 -0.89
CA PRO A 74 6.83 14.30 -1.60
C PRO A 74 6.59 14.35 -3.12
N LYS A 75 7.25 15.28 -3.82
CA LYS A 75 7.20 15.34 -5.28
C LYS A 75 7.85 14.10 -5.87
N VAL A 76 7.20 13.46 -6.84
CA VAL A 76 7.83 12.46 -7.71
C VAL A 76 8.59 13.18 -8.82
N TYR A 77 9.86 12.83 -8.99
CA TYR A 77 10.70 13.29 -10.09
C TYR A 77 10.55 12.36 -11.29
N ARG A 78 10.71 11.04 -11.05
CA ARG A 78 10.75 10.06 -12.14
C ARG A 78 10.39 8.66 -11.66
N TYR A 79 9.73 7.89 -12.51
CA TYR A 79 9.57 6.44 -12.35
C TYR A 79 10.28 5.71 -13.49
N ILE A 80 11.06 4.68 -13.17
CA ILE A 80 11.71 3.81 -14.15
C ILE A 80 11.55 2.34 -13.77
N LYS A 81 11.73 1.45 -14.76
CA LYS A 81 11.83 0.01 -14.55
C LYS A 81 13.18 -0.50 -15.06
N SER A 82 13.85 -1.34 -14.28
CA SER A 82 15.14 -1.92 -14.67
C SER A 82 15.22 -3.40 -14.33
N ARG A 83 15.97 -4.16 -15.15
CA ARG A 83 16.33 -5.57 -14.92
C ARG A 83 17.81 -5.76 -14.57
N GLN A 84 18.56 -4.69 -14.34
CA GLN A 84 20.01 -4.76 -14.10
C GLN A 84 20.39 -5.62 -12.89
N SER A 85 19.51 -5.74 -11.90
CA SER A 85 19.68 -6.57 -10.71
C SER A 85 19.27 -8.05 -10.89
N GLY A 86 18.87 -8.46 -12.10
CA GLY A 86 18.47 -9.82 -12.47
C GLY A 86 16.96 -10.08 -12.51
N TYR A 87 16.14 -9.18 -11.97
CA TYR A 87 14.67 -9.23 -12.01
C TYR A 87 14.10 -7.83 -12.25
N LEU A 88 12.85 -7.75 -12.72
CA LEU A 88 12.22 -6.46 -13.01
C LEU A 88 11.92 -5.72 -11.69
N GLN A 89 12.54 -4.57 -11.51
CA GLN A 89 12.31 -3.68 -10.38
C GLN A 89 11.81 -2.32 -10.86
N GLY A 90 10.88 -1.73 -10.10
CA GLY A 90 10.54 -0.32 -10.24
C GLY A 90 11.44 0.54 -9.36
N TYR A 91 11.61 1.80 -9.75
CA TYR A 91 12.32 2.83 -8.99
C TYR A 91 11.50 4.13 -9.05
N ILE A 92 11.22 4.72 -7.89
CA ILE A 92 10.54 6.01 -7.75
C ILE A 92 11.55 6.99 -7.15
N PHE A 93 11.96 7.98 -7.94
CA PHE A 93 12.79 9.09 -7.51
C PHE A 93 11.88 10.20 -6.99
N MET A 94 12.06 10.65 -5.76
CA MET A 94 11.17 11.61 -5.11
C MET A 94 11.90 12.48 -4.09
N ASP A 95 11.20 13.49 -3.56
CA ASP A 95 11.72 14.32 -2.47
C ASP A 95 12.20 13.48 -1.28
N CYS A 96 13.39 13.79 -0.78
CA CYS A 96 13.90 13.29 0.49
C CYS A 96 13.37 14.16 1.63
N ILE A 97 12.32 13.70 2.30
CA ILE A 97 11.74 14.43 3.43
C ILE A 97 12.65 14.33 4.66
N GLN A 98 13.03 15.48 5.22
CA GLN A 98 13.74 15.57 6.49
C GLN A 98 12.74 15.71 7.64
N GLY A 99 12.94 14.94 8.71
CA GLY A 99 12.08 14.99 9.89
C GLY A 99 12.15 13.72 10.73
N GLN A 100 11.33 13.66 11.77
CA GLN A 100 11.19 12.49 12.62
C GLN A 100 10.02 11.64 12.14
N ASN A 101 10.21 10.33 12.00
CA ASN A 101 9.10 9.43 11.70
C ASN A 101 8.15 9.41 12.90
N LEU A 102 6.85 9.57 12.66
CA LEU A 102 5.85 9.66 13.71
C LEU A 102 5.70 8.32 14.48
N LYS A 103 6.22 7.20 13.94
CA LYS A 103 6.35 5.93 14.69
C LYS A 103 7.34 5.99 15.87
N ASP A 104 8.22 6.99 15.87
CA ASP A 104 9.26 7.17 16.89
C ASP A 104 8.97 8.40 17.77
N VAL A 105 7.83 9.07 17.57
CA VAL A 105 7.35 10.20 18.38
C VAL A 105 6.39 9.70 19.45
N ASP A 106 6.51 10.23 20.66
CA ASP A 106 5.54 10.03 21.73
C ASP A 106 4.32 10.94 21.49
N LEU A 107 3.15 10.32 21.31
CA LEU A 107 1.91 11.01 20.95
C LEU A 107 1.34 11.83 22.11
N ASP A 108 1.77 11.57 23.35
CA ASP A 108 1.41 12.40 24.51
C ASP A 108 1.98 13.83 24.40
N LEU A 109 2.92 14.07 23.47
CA LEU A 109 3.56 15.37 23.23
C LEU A 109 3.02 16.13 22.00
N HIS A 110 2.20 15.51 21.14
CA HIS A 110 1.66 16.13 19.93
C HIS A 110 0.25 15.59 19.58
N PRO A 111 -0.83 16.21 20.11
CA PRO A 111 -2.20 15.75 19.89
C PRO A 111 -2.76 16.09 18.49
N ASP A 112 -2.15 17.01 17.75
CA ASP A 112 -2.69 17.56 16.50
C ASP A 112 -2.01 16.95 15.27
N ILE A 113 -2.53 15.80 14.79
CA ILE A 113 -2.07 15.18 13.55
C ILE A 113 -3.14 15.42 12.46
N PRO A 114 -2.84 16.20 11.40
CA PRO A 114 -3.82 16.51 10.36
C PRO A 114 -4.23 15.26 9.58
N LEU A 115 -5.54 15.02 9.52
CA LEU A 115 -6.17 13.94 8.75
C LEU A 115 -6.64 14.46 7.41
N LEU A 116 -6.35 13.72 6.35
CA LEU A 116 -6.61 14.15 4.98
C LEU A 116 -8.02 13.80 4.52
N GLN A 117 -8.73 14.82 4.03
CA GLN A 117 -9.89 14.67 3.19
C GLN A 117 -9.65 15.46 1.90
N HIS A 118 -9.55 14.77 0.76
CA HIS A 118 -9.56 15.44 -0.54
C HIS A 118 -10.52 14.70 -1.47
N GLY A 119 -11.68 15.32 -1.70
CA GLY A 119 -12.59 14.92 -2.75
C GLY A 119 -12.04 15.38 -4.09
N SER A 120 -11.59 14.44 -4.92
CA SER A 120 -11.33 14.70 -6.34
C SER A 120 -11.84 13.52 -7.14
N GLN A 121 -12.57 13.81 -8.21
CA GLN A 121 -12.98 12.82 -9.20
C GLN A 121 -11.76 12.46 -10.03
N ALA A 122 -11.31 11.21 -9.97
CA ALA A 122 -10.35 10.67 -10.92
C ALA A 122 -10.84 9.33 -11.46
N GLN A 123 -10.34 8.97 -12.64
CA GLN A 123 -10.56 7.66 -13.23
C GLN A 123 -9.85 6.58 -12.41
N LEU A 124 -10.48 5.40 -12.28
CA LEU A 124 -9.84 4.21 -11.72
C LEU A 124 -8.52 3.95 -12.43
N GLY A 125 -7.45 3.80 -11.66
CA GLY A 125 -6.13 3.50 -12.18
C GLY A 125 -6.05 2.08 -12.72
N ILE A 126 -5.36 1.89 -13.85
CA ILE A 126 -5.16 0.65 -14.61
C ILE A 126 -4.37 -0.44 -13.82
N ALA A 127 -3.99 -0.20 -12.57
CA ALA A 127 -3.14 -1.10 -11.80
C ALA A 127 -3.93 -2.05 -10.89
N THR A 128 -3.33 -3.22 -10.61
CA THR A 128 -3.85 -4.22 -9.70
C THR A 128 -3.97 -3.63 -8.29
N PRO A 129 -5.18 -3.54 -7.72
CA PRO A 129 -5.37 -3.06 -6.37
C PRO A 129 -4.64 -3.93 -5.35
N SER A 130 -4.00 -3.30 -4.38
CA SER A 130 -3.22 -3.97 -3.34
C SER A 130 -3.50 -3.38 -1.96
N GLY A 131 -3.03 -4.06 -0.91
CA GLY A 131 -3.13 -3.58 0.47
C GLY A 131 -4.21 -4.27 1.29
N TYR A 132 -4.58 -3.67 2.41
CA TYR A 132 -5.27 -4.35 3.50
C TYR A 132 -6.61 -4.98 3.14
N ILE A 133 -7.34 -4.44 2.16
CA ILE A 133 -8.61 -5.02 1.69
C ILE A 133 -8.36 -6.26 0.84
N TYR A 134 -7.32 -6.25 0.01
CA TYR A 134 -7.10 -7.25 -1.03
C TYR A 134 -6.20 -8.41 -0.59
N GLY A 135 -5.40 -8.23 0.45
CA GLY A 135 -4.44 -9.23 0.92
C GLY A 135 -3.05 -9.05 0.31
N ASP A 136 -2.14 -9.96 0.65
CA ASP A 136 -0.71 -9.85 0.33
C ASP A 136 -0.44 -9.92 -1.19
N ASP A 137 -1.25 -10.66 -1.93
CA ASP A 137 -1.16 -10.79 -3.40
C ASP A 137 -2.00 -9.73 -4.15
N GLY A 138 -2.62 -8.80 -3.42
CA GLY A 138 -3.58 -7.86 -3.98
C GLY A 138 -4.80 -8.55 -4.59
N ALA A 139 -5.51 -7.83 -5.47
CA ALA A 139 -6.71 -8.34 -6.13
C ALA A 139 -6.42 -9.37 -7.22
N ARG A 140 -5.15 -9.56 -7.58
CA ARG A 140 -4.64 -10.41 -8.69
C ARG A 140 -5.31 -10.14 -10.04
N GLN A 141 -5.91 -8.96 -10.19
CA GLN A 141 -6.50 -8.46 -11.42
C GLN A 141 -6.57 -6.93 -11.37
N SER A 142 -6.45 -6.27 -12.51
CA SER A 142 -6.73 -4.84 -12.63
C SER A 142 -8.24 -4.60 -12.70
N PHE A 143 -8.70 -3.49 -12.11
CA PHE A 143 -10.05 -2.99 -12.33
C PHE A 143 -9.98 -1.86 -13.35
N ASN A 144 -10.62 -2.04 -14.50
CA ASN A 144 -10.70 -1.02 -15.54
C ASN A 144 -11.97 -0.17 -15.41
N SER A 145 -12.89 -0.56 -14.52
CA SER A 145 -14.19 0.07 -14.32
C SER A 145 -14.71 -0.16 -12.89
N ILE A 146 -15.72 0.62 -12.49
CA ILE A 146 -16.38 0.43 -11.19
C ILE A 146 -17.19 -0.88 -11.19
N GLU A 147 -17.65 -1.30 -12.37
CA GLU A 147 -18.32 -2.57 -12.62
C GLU A 147 -17.40 -3.76 -12.35
N ASP A 148 -16.12 -3.69 -12.73
CA ASP A 148 -15.12 -4.72 -12.41
C ASP A 148 -14.96 -4.87 -10.88
N MET A 149 -14.89 -3.74 -10.17
CA MET A 149 -14.80 -3.71 -8.71
C MET A 149 -16.08 -4.26 -8.05
N ASN A 150 -17.26 -3.88 -8.55
CA ASN A 150 -18.54 -4.44 -8.12
C ASN A 150 -18.57 -5.96 -8.30
N GLY A 151 -18.19 -6.45 -9.49
CA GLY A 151 -18.13 -7.88 -9.78
C GLY A 151 -17.17 -8.62 -8.86
N TYR A 152 -15.98 -8.06 -8.64
CA TYR A 152 -14.98 -8.59 -7.71
C TYR A 152 -15.52 -8.74 -6.29
N MET A 153 -16.16 -7.69 -5.77
CA MET A 153 -16.68 -7.65 -4.40
C MET A 153 -17.89 -8.55 -4.23
N ASN A 154 -18.84 -8.50 -5.16
CA ASN A 154 -20.06 -9.32 -5.10
C ASN A 154 -19.76 -10.81 -5.21
N LYS A 155 -18.79 -11.24 -6.03
CA LYS A 155 -18.35 -12.64 -6.08
C LYS A 155 -17.91 -13.17 -4.70
N ARG A 156 -17.28 -12.31 -3.88
CA ARG A 156 -16.84 -12.65 -2.52
C ARG A 156 -17.99 -12.64 -1.52
N ILE A 157 -18.90 -11.67 -1.63
CA ILE A 157 -20.12 -11.62 -0.81
C ILE A 157 -20.98 -12.85 -1.06
N ASP A 158 -21.19 -13.24 -2.32
CA ASP A 158 -21.92 -14.45 -2.70
C ASP A 158 -21.28 -15.71 -2.12
N HIS A 159 -19.94 -15.79 -2.15
CA HIS A 159 -19.22 -16.90 -1.54
C HIS A 159 -19.41 -16.96 -0.02
N ILE A 160 -19.38 -15.82 0.68
CA ILE A 160 -19.67 -15.74 2.11
C ILE A 160 -21.10 -16.22 2.39
N ASN A 161 -22.09 -15.71 1.66
CA ASN A 161 -23.50 -16.09 1.81
C ASN A 161 -23.67 -17.61 1.61
N ALA A 162 -23.05 -18.18 0.58
CA ALA A 162 -23.09 -19.62 0.33
C ALA A 162 -22.46 -20.46 1.45
N HIS A 163 -21.36 -19.98 2.05
CA HIS A 163 -20.68 -20.68 3.15
C HIS A 163 -21.40 -20.54 4.50
N MET A 164 -22.14 -19.45 4.71
CA MET A 164 -22.92 -19.23 5.94
C MET A 164 -24.28 -19.94 5.92
N LYS A 165 -24.82 -20.24 4.73
CA LYS A 165 -26.10 -20.93 4.56
C LYS A 165 -26.14 -22.27 5.32
N GLY A 166 -27.05 -22.39 6.28
CA GLY A 166 -27.24 -23.60 7.10
C GLY A 166 -26.44 -23.65 8.40
N ASN A 167 -25.61 -22.64 8.70
CA ASN A 167 -25.03 -22.47 10.03
C ASN A 167 -26.08 -21.84 10.96
N LEU A 168 -26.77 -22.69 11.75
CA LEU A 168 -27.94 -22.41 12.60
C LEU A 168 -27.81 -21.24 13.62
N LYS A 169 -26.66 -20.56 13.70
CA LYS A 169 -26.41 -19.39 14.57
C LYS A 169 -26.19 -18.06 13.82
N LEU A 170 -26.00 -18.06 12.51
CA LEU A 170 -25.74 -16.86 11.70
C LEU A 170 -26.37 -16.99 10.31
N ASP A 171 -27.70 -17.07 10.24
CA ASP A 171 -28.43 -16.96 8.96
C ASP A 171 -28.36 -15.50 8.46
N LEU A 172 -27.15 -15.07 8.10
CA LEU A 172 -26.82 -13.74 7.61
C LEU A 172 -26.72 -13.82 6.09
N GLN A 173 -27.80 -13.42 5.42
CA GLN A 173 -27.75 -13.10 4.00
C GLN A 173 -27.31 -11.64 3.88
N HIS A 174 -26.15 -11.42 3.29
CA HIS A 174 -25.66 -10.08 2.94
C HIS A 174 -26.20 -9.66 1.58
N ASP A 175 -26.67 -8.42 1.49
CA ASP A 175 -27.01 -7.79 0.21
C ASP A 175 -25.76 -7.60 -0.67
N SER A 176 -25.99 -7.52 -1.98
CA SER A 176 -24.95 -7.10 -2.92
C SER A 176 -24.53 -5.65 -2.69
N ILE A 177 -23.29 -5.34 -3.03
CA ILE A 177 -22.77 -3.98 -3.07
C ILE A 177 -22.94 -3.38 -4.47
N ASP A 178 -23.34 -2.11 -4.54
CA ASP A 178 -23.29 -1.33 -5.77
C ASP A 178 -22.52 -0.02 -5.52
N LEU A 179 -21.30 0.04 -6.05
CA LEU A 179 -20.42 1.19 -5.92
C LEU A 179 -20.66 2.27 -6.99
N THR A 180 -21.46 1.99 -8.03
CA THR A 180 -21.65 2.91 -9.17
C THR A 180 -22.20 4.29 -8.78
N PRO A 181 -23.04 4.45 -7.74
CA PRO A 181 -23.54 5.77 -7.35
C PRO A 181 -22.52 6.64 -6.59
N TYR A 182 -21.40 6.05 -6.15
CA TYR A 182 -20.48 6.71 -5.23
C TYR A 182 -19.28 7.32 -5.97
N PRO A 183 -18.93 8.58 -5.68
CA PRO A 183 -17.74 9.18 -6.25
C PRO A 183 -16.50 8.46 -5.73
N LEU A 184 -15.55 8.25 -6.63
CA LEU A 184 -14.23 7.72 -6.28
C LEU A 184 -13.33 8.87 -5.85
N VAL A 185 -12.72 8.70 -4.69
CA VAL A 185 -11.77 9.64 -4.10
C VAL A 185 -10.43 8.95 -3.91
N LEU A 186 -9.35 9.73 -3.89
CA LEU A 186 -8.03 9.21 -3.58
C LEU A 186 -7.99 8.73 -2.12
N CYS A 187 -7.79 7.44 -1.95
CA CYS A 187 -7.48 6.80 -0.68
C CYS A 187 -5.98 6.54 -0.59
N HIS A 188 -5.39 6.79 0.59
CA HIS A 188 -3.98 6.48 0.82
C HIS A 188 -3.77 4.97 0.97
N GLY A 189 -4.72 4.27 1.61
CA GLY A 189 -4.70 2.82 1.75
C GLY A 189 -3.74 2.28 2.82
N ASN A 190 -2.87 3.13 3.37
CA ASN A 190 -1.98 2.81 4.50
C ASN A 190 -1.59 4.05 5.35
N PRO A 191 -2.53 4.85 5.87
CA PRO A 191 -2.24 6.09 6.61
C PRO A 191 -1.78 5.82 8.05
N ALA A 192 -0.78 4.97 8.24
CA ALA A 192 -0.21 4.66 9.54
C ALA A 192 0.90 5.66 9.92
N ARG A 193 1.15 5.86 11.22
CA ARG A 193 2.20 6.77 11.71
C ARG A 193 3.60 6.48 11.15
N ARG A 194 3.90 5.23 10.78
CA ARG A 194 5.16 4.85 10.10
C ARG A 194 5.35 5.50 8.74
N ASN A 195 4.26 5.96 8.13
CA ASN A 195 4.21 6.63 6.84
C ASN A 195 4.01 8.15 6.99
N MET A 196 4.17 8.68 8.21
CA MET A 196 4.08 10.11 8.50
C MET A 196 5.41 10.62 9.04
N ILE A 197 5.89 11.73 8.50
CA ILE A 197 7.14 12.36 8.92
C ILE A 197 6.81 13.75 9.47
N LEU A 198 7.12 13.97 10.76
CA LEU A 198 7.05 15.27 11.42
C LEU A 198 8.27 16.09 11.00
N LYS A 199 8.03 17.14 10.22
CA LYS A 199 9.07 18.06 9.77
C LYS A 199 9.42 19.07 10.87
N SER A 200 10.58 19.72 10.73
CA SER A 200 11.06 20.71 11.69
C SER A 200 10.18 21.96 11.82
N ASP A 201 9.35 22.24 10.82
CA ASP A 201 8.38 23.35 10.80
C ASP A 201 7.04 22.96 11.46
N GLY A 202 6.93 21.75 12.02
CA GLY A 202 5.70 21.22 12.62
C GLY A 202 4.70 20.64 11.63
N SER A 203 4.94 20.76 10.32
CA SER A 203 4.07 20.14 9.30
C SER A 203 4.31 18.63 9.21
N ILE A 204 3.28 17.88 8.83
CA ILE A 204 3.37 16.45 8.55
C ILE A 204 3.59 16.24 7.06
N ALA A 205 4.49 15.33 6.70
CA ALA A 205 4.54 14.76 5.37
C ALA A 205 3.98 13.34 5.36
N LEU A 206 3.24 12.99 4.30
CA LEU A 206 2.67 11.65 4.09
C LEU A 206 3.39 10.94 2.94
N VAL A 207 3.93 9.76 3.23
CA VAL A 207 4.76 8.96 2.31
C VAL A 207 4.17 7.56 2.10
N ASP A 208 4.78 6.78 1.21
CA ASP A 208 4.43 5.37 0.95
C ASP A 208 3.00 5.17 0.40
N TRP A 209 2.86 5.55 -0.87
CA TRP A 209 1.61 5.52 -1.63
C TRP A 209 1.33 4.16 -2.28
N GLY A 210 2.05 3.10 -1.89
CA GLY A 210 1.99 1.79 -2.55
C GLY A 210 0.61 1.10 -2.51
N TYR A 211 -0.23 1.43 -1.53
CA TYR A 211 -1.60 0.89 -1.41
C TYR A 211 -2.68 1.89 -1.79
N SER A 212 -2.29 3.04 -2.33
CA SER A 212 -3.23 4.09 -2.69
C SER A 212 -3.99 3.73 -3.97
N GLY A 213 -5.17 4.33 -4.10
CA GLY A 213 -6.05 4.12 -5.24
C GLY A 213 -7.32 4.95 -5.13
N PHE A 214 -8.17 4.84 -6.13
CA PHE A 214 -9.44 5.58 -6.18
C PHE A 214 -10.59 4.67 -5.78
N TYR A 215 -11.22 4.98 -4.65
CA TYR A 215 -12.31 4.18 -4.09
C TYR A 215 -13.40 5.09 -3.52
N PRO A 216 -14.61 4.57 -3.28
CA PRO A 216 -15.60 5.29 -2.48
C PRO A 216 -15.02 5.65 -1.11
N ARG A 217 -15.30 6.87 -0.62
CA ARG A 217 -14.69 7.45 0.59
C ARG A 217 -14.72 6.56 1.84
N PHE A 218 -15.70 5.66 1.96
CA PHE A 218 -15.80 4.73 3.08
C PHE A 218 -14.75 3.62 3.07
N PHE A 219 -14.02 3.42 1.97
CA PHE A 219 -12.90 2.47 1.88
C PHE A 219 -11.73 2.87 2.79
N GLU A 220 -11.38 4.15 2.89
CA GLU A 220 -10.29 4.60 3.77
C GLU A 220 -10.60 4.24 5.23
N LEU A 221 -11.86 4.42 5.64
CA LEU A 221 -12.32 4.03 6.97
C LEU A 221 -12.27 2.50 7.16
N ALA A 222 -12.72 1.72 6.17
CA ALA A 222 -12.60 0.26 6.19
C ALA A 222 -11.13 -0.18 6.35
N ILE A 223 -10.22 0.46 5.63
CA ILE A 223 -8.79 0.20 5.68
C ILE A 223 -8.21 0.53 7.05
N LEU A 224 -8.56 1.68 7.65
CA LEU A 224 -8.08 2.07 8.98
C LEU A 224 -8.44 1.03 10.06
N THR A 225 -9.64 0.45 10.00
CA THR A 225 -10.04 -0.62 10.94
C THR A 225 -9.18 -1.88 10.81
N CYS A 226 -8.53 -2.08 9.66
CA CYS A 226 -7.67 -3.22 9.37
C CYS A 226 -6.18 -2.91 9.57
N CYS A 227 -5.76 -1.67 9.33
CA CYS A 227 -4.37 -1.23 9.28
C CYS A 227 -3.80 -0.89 10.67
N LEU A 228 -4.63 -0.43 11.60
CA LEU A 228 -4.20 0.08 12.92
C LEU A 228 -4.56 -0.78 14.14
N PRO A 229 -4.77 -2.11 14.07
CA PRO A 229 -5.28 -2.86 15.23
C PRO A 229 -4.32 -2.85 16.43
N TRP A 230 -3.02 -2.62 16.18
CA TRP A 230 -1.95 -2.67 17.17
C TRP A 230 -1.54 -1.29 17.72
N ASP A 231 -2.01 -0.21 17.10
CA ASP A 231 -1.66 1.16 17.46
C ASP A 231 -2.92 1.92 17.91
N LYS A 232 -3.52 1.43 19.00
CA LYS A 232 -4.77 1.99 19.53
C LYS A 232 -4.67 3.48 19.92
N PRO A 233 -3.56 3.96 20.52
CA PRO A 233 -3.41 5.38 20.87
C PRO A 233 -3.51 6.31 19.65
N PHE A 234 -2.93 5.91 18.51
CA PHE A 234 -3.04 6.64 17.25
C PHE A 234 -4.36 6.36 16.52
N GLY A 235 -4.68 5.09 16.35
CA GLY A 235 -5.76 4.65 15.47
C GLY A 235 -7.15 5.01 15.95
N LYS A 236 -7.42 5.00 17.26
CA LYS A 236 -8.75 5.36 17.78
C LYS A 236 -9.09 6.83 17.50
N PRO A 237 -8.26 7.83 17.86
CA PRO A 237 -8.52 9.23 17.51
C PRO A 237 -8.69 9.44 16.00
N VAL A 238 -7.83 8.81 15.19
CA VAL A 238 -7.87 8.92 13.73
C VAL A 238 -9.17 8.38 13.14
N ILE A 239 -9.59 7.19 13.59
CA ILE A 239 -10.85 6.58 13.15
C ILE A 239 -12.04 7.45 13.58
N SER A 240 -12.09 7.88 14.84
CA SER A 240 -13.20 8.70 15.35
C SER A 240 -13.33 10.03 14.60
N GLU A 241 -12.21 10.69 14.30
CA GLU A 241 -12.23 11.95 13.56
C GLU A 241 -12.64 11.75 12.10
N LEU A 242 -12.16 10.68 11.46
CA LEU A 242 -12.59 10.36 10.09
C LEU A 242 -14.08 9.98 10.05
N GLU A 243 -14.60 9.23 11.02
CA GLU A 243 -16.03 8.93 11.15
C GLU A 243 -16.84 10.23 11.25
N ARG A 244 -16.41 11.16 12.11
CA ARG A 244 -17.05 12.47 12.28
C ARG A 244 -17.04 13.27 10.99
N LEU A 245 -15.87 13.40 10.36
CA LEU A 245 -15.70 14.20 9.15
C LEU A 245 -16.43 13.60 7.94
N LEU A 246 -16.45 12.28 7.81
CA LEU A 246 -17.16 11.61 6.72
C LEU A 246 -18.68 11.66 6.96
N SER A 247 -19.17 11.48 8.19
CA SER A 247 -20.62 11.44 8.45
C SER A 247 -21.33 10.52 7.44
N LEU A 248 -20.88 9.26 7.38
CA LEU A 248 -21.39 8.26 6.43
C LEU A 248 -22.90 8.05 6.60
N SER A 249 -23.61 7.93 5.48
CA SER A 249 -25.01 7.47 5.50
C SER A 249 -25.12 6.02 5.97
N ASP A 250 -26.30 5.58 6.38
CA ASP A 250 -26.55 4.19 6.77
C ASP A 250 -26.14 3.19 5.67
N GLN A 251 -26.40 3.54 4.41
CA GLN A 251 -26.02 2.72 3.26
C GLN A 251 -24.49 2.63 3.11
N GLU A 252 -23.77 3.76 3.26
CA GLU A 252 -22.31 3.76 3.20
C GLU A 252 -21.68 3.00 4.38
N MET A 253 -22.28 3.08 5.57
CA MET A 253 -21.86 2.27 6.71
C MET A 253 -22.09 0.77 6.47
N GLN A 254 -23.20 0.39 5.83
CA GLN A 254 -23.44 -0.99 5.41
C GLN A 254 -22.39 -1.44 4.40
N TYR A 255 -22.10 -0.62 3.39
CA TYR A 255 -21.11 -0.94 2.35
C TYR A 255 -19.68 -0.99 2.89
N MET A 256 -19.33 -0.12 3.83
CA MET A 256 -18.07 -0.19 4.57
C MET A 256 -17.93 -1.55 5.30
N LYS A 257 -19.00 -2.03 5.97
CA LYS A 257 -18.99 -3.36 6.60
C LYS A 257 -18.82 -4.46 5.57
N LEU A 258 -19.54 -4.42 4.45
CA LEU A 258 -19.37 -5.39 3.36
C LEU A 258 -17.93 -5.40 2.82
N THR A 259 -17.28 -4.25 2.68
CA THR A 259 -15.86 -4.16 2.31
C THR A 259 -14.95 -4.90 3.30
N THR A 260 -15.23 -4.82 4.61
CA THR A 260 -14.47 -5.61 5.61
C THR A 260 -14.74 -7.12 5.51
N TYR A 261 -15.94 -7.53 5.08
CA TYR A 261 -16.25 -8.94 4.82
C TYR A 261 -15.57 -9.45 3.56
N VAL A 262 -15.54 -8.66 2.49
CA VAL A 262 -14.76 -8.92 1.27
C VAL A 262 -13.29 -9.12 1.62
N ARG A 263 -12.73 -8.29 2.50
CA ARG A 263 -11.37 -8.51 3.04
C ARG A 263 -11.27 -9.87 3.74
N GLY A 264 -12.21 -10.20 4.63
CA GLY A 264 -12.24 -11.49 5.30
C GLY A 264 -12.25 -12.67 4.32
N ALA A 265 -12.98 -12.54 3.21
CA ALA A 265 -12.98 -13.52 2.13
C ALA A 265 -11.62 -13.62 1.42
N ASN A 266 -11.00 -12.49 1.07
CA ASN A 266 -9.68 -12.45 0.45
C ASN A 266 -8.61 -13.17 1.29
N LEU A 267 -8.67 -13.04 2.61
CA LEU A 267 -7.71 -13.66 3.51
C LEU A 267 -7.98 -15.14 3.77
N LYS A 268 -9.19 -15.63 3.47
CA LYS A 268 -9.62 -16.99 3.81
C LYS A 268 -9.68 -17.91 2.59
N TRP A 269 -10.00 -17.37 1.41
CA TRP A 269 -10.25 -18.14 0.21
C TRP A 269 -9.55 -17.56 -1.01
N SER A 270 -9.00 -18.43 -1.86
CA SER A 270 -8.60 -18.08 -3.22
C SER A 270 -9.80 -18.34 -4.15
N LEU A 271 -10.32 -17.28 -4.76
CA LEU A 271 -11.52 -17.33 -5.61
C LEU A 271 -11.19 -17.07 -7.09
N ASP A 272 -9.92 -17.08 -7.46
CA ASP A 272 -9.47 -16.76 -8.81
C ASP A 272 -9.80 -17.91 -9.77
N SER A 273 -10.29 -17.54 -10.95
CA SER A 273 -10.73 -18.46 -11.99
C SER A 273 -9.91 -18.23 -13.26
N CYS A 274 -8.59 -18.44 -13.20
CA CYS A 274 -7.73 -18.83 -14.33
C CYS A 274 -6.27 -18.97 -13.87
N GLU A 275 -5.51 -19.70 -14.68
CA GLU A 275 -4.19 -20.33 -14.49
C GLU A 275 -3.15 -19.58 -13.62
N PRO A 276 -2.22 -20.31 -12.99
CA PRO A 276 -1.14 -19.69 -12.22
C PRO A 276 -0.28 -18.83 -13.15
N GLU A 277 -0.53 -17.51 -13.16
CA GLU A 277 0.54 -16.56 -13.45
C GLU A 277 1.68 -16.87 -12.48
N ARG A 278 2.87 -17.14 -13.04
CA ARG A 278 4.07 -17.50 -12.27
C ARG A 278 4.28 -16.45 -11.19
N ASP A 279 4.31 -16.91 -9.94
CA ASP A 279 4.57 -16.07 -8.78
C ASP A 279 5.93 -15.35 -8.98
N PRO A 280 5.97 -14.01 -9.01
CA PRO A 280 7.21 -13.26 -9.12
C PRO A 280 8.22 -13.61 -8.01
N LEU A 281 7.72 -14.06 -6.86
CA LEU A 281 8.53 -14.56 -5.76
C LEU A 281 9.13 -15.94 -6.09
N GLU A 282 8.38 -16.84 -6.74
CA GLU A 282 8.92 -18.11 -7.25
C GLU A 282 9.97 -17.88 -8.34
N GLU A 283 9.75 -16.95 -9.27
CA GLU A 283 10.78 -16.59 -10.26
C GLU A 283 12.04 -16.05 -9.58
N HIS A 284 11.88 -15.22 -8.54
CA HIS A 284 13.00 -14.69 -7.76
C HIS A 284 13.74 -15.80 -7.00
N LEU A 285 13.02 -16.76 -6.41
CA LEU A 285 13.60 -17.90 -5.71
C LEU A 285 14.34 -18.85 -6.66
N GLN A 286 13.77 -19.13 -7.83
CA GLN A 286 14.42 -19.92 -8.89
C GLN A 286 15.69 -19.24 -9.41
N TYR A 287 15.68 -17.91 -9.56
CA TYR A 287 16.88 -17.15 -9.91
C TYR A 287 17.97 -17.33 -8.85
N ILE A 288 17.66 -17.10 -7.57
CA ILE A 288 18.64 -17.28 -6.47
C ILE A 288 19.18 -18.71 -6.44
N GLN A 289 18.31 -19.71 -6.65
CA GLN A 289 18.73 -21.11 -6.74
C GLN A 289 19.74 -21.35 -7.86
N SER A 290 19.57 -20.71 -9.01
CA SER A 290 20.43 -20.86 -10.18
C SER A 290 21.76 -20.08 -10.08
N THR A 291 21.76 -18.92 -9.41
CA THR A 291 22.93 -18.02 -9.38
C THR A 291 23.73 -18.08 -8.09
N ASP A 292 23.10 -18.44 -6.97
CA ASP A 292 23.74 -18.52 -5.65
C ASP A 292 23.09 -19.63 -4.77
N PRO A 293 23.43 -20.91 -5.02
CA PRO A 293 22.80 -22.05 -4.36
C PRO A 293 22.93 -22.03 -2.83
N LYS A 294 24.06 -21.51 -2.31
CA LYS A 294 24.29 -21.41 -0.86
C LYS A 294 23.38 -20.37 -0.22
N ARG A 295 23.09 -19.27 -0.93
CA ARG A 295 22.13 -18.26 -0.49
C ARG A 295 20.70 -18.78 -0.55
N TYR A 296 20.35 -19.57 -1.57
CA TYR A 296 19.07 -20.25 -1.64
C TYR A 296 18.85 -21.19 -0.43
N GLU A 297 19.85 -22.03 -0.12
CA GLU A 297 19.80 -22.93 1.04
C GLU A 297 19.60 -22.18 2.36
N LYS A 298 20.30 -21.06 2.55
CA LYS A 298 20.14 -20.21 3.75
C LYS A 298 18.74 -19.58 3.81
N LEU A 299 18.20 -19.09 2.70
CA LEU A 299 16.86 -18.52 2.63
C LEU A 299 15.78 -19.55 2.99
N MET A 300 15.93 -20.77 2.48
CA MET A 300 15.01 -21.86 2.78
C MET A 300 15.13 -22.32 4.23
N ALA A 301 16.34 -22.39 4.78
CA ALA A 301 16.56 -22.68 6.20
C ALA A 301 15.92 -21.62 7.12
N ASP A 302 16.09 -20.33 6.80
CA ASP A 302 15.48 -19.22 7.55
C ASP A 302 13.95 -19.19 7.44
N ARG A 303 13.39 -19.67 6.31
CA ARG A 303 11.94 -19.79 6.09
C ARG A 303 11.37 -20.98 6.87
N MET A 304 12.07 -22.12 6.88
CA MET A 304 11.70 -23.29 7.69
C MET A 304 11.80 -23.00 9.20
N ALA A 305 12.78 -22.20 9.62
CA ALA A 305 12.92 -21.77 11.01
C ALA A 305 11.82 -20.79 11.47
N ARG A 306 11.15 -20.11 10.54
CA ARG A 306 10.02 -19.18 10.81
C ARG A 306 8.65 -19.81 10.59
N ALA A 307 8.58 -21.03 10.05
CA ALA A 307 7.33 -21.75 9.95
C ALA A 307 6.87 -22.13 11.37
N PRO A 308 5.63 -21.79 11.78
CA PRO A 308 5.14 -22.20 13.09
C PRO A 308 5.15 -23.72 13.16
N THR A 309 5.80 -24.28 14.18
CA THR A 309 5.71 -25.71 14.48
C THR A 309 4.25 -26.02 14.79
N THR A 310 3.54 -26.60 13.83
CA THR A 310 2.32 -27.35 14.09
C THR A 310 2.69 -28.56 14.93
N THR A 311 2.74 -28.38 16.24
CA THR A 311 2.61 -29.47 17.19
C THR A 311 1.16 -29.88 17.18
N ALA A 312 0.88 -30.99 16.49
CA ALA A 312 -0.34 -31.75 16.70
C ALA A 312 -0.31 -32.32 18.12
N THR A 313 -1.29 -31.91 18.93
CA THR A 313 -1.85 -32.67 20.05
C THR A 313 -3.35 -32.43 20.06
#